data_AF-W9T877-F1
#
_entry.id   AF-W9T877-F1
#
_cell.length_a   1.000
_cell.length_b   1.000
_cell.length_c   1.000
_cell.angle_alpha   90.00
_cell.angle_beta   90.00
_cell.angle_gamma   90.00
#
_symmetry.space_group_name_H-M   'P 1'
#
loop_
_entity.id
_entity.type
_entity.pdbx_description
1 polymer ?
#
loop_
_entity_poly.entity_id
_entity_poly.type
_entity_poly.pdbx_seq_one_letter_code
_entity_poly.pdbx_strand_id
1 'polypeptide(L)'
;MKAVLSVMRYWLDLGIDGLRLDAIPYLVERDGTNNENLPETHAVLKAIRAEIDANYPDRMLLAEANQWPEDTQLYFGGEDGGPGDECHMAFHFPLMPRMYMAIAQEDRFPITDILRQTPDIPDNCQWAIFLRNHDELTLEMVTDRERDYLWNYYASDTRARINLGIRRRLAPLLERDRRRIELLNSLLLSMPGTPVIYYGDEIGMGDNIFLGDRDGVRTPMQWSVDRNGGFPAPTRRAWCCRRSWTRSTATTPSTSRPSSAIRIRCSTGPGACSPSASSSRPSAAAR
;
A
#
# COMPACT_ATOMS: atom_id res chain seq x y z
N MET A 1 10.09 -10.06 -24.07
CA MET A 1 10.01 -11.37 -23.40
C MET A 1 11.36 -11.94 -22.95
N LYS A 2 12.34 -12.24 -23.83
CA LYS A 2 13.62 -12.87 -23.44
C LYS A 2 14.38 -12.17 -22.30
N ALA A 3 14.45 -10.84 -22.32
CA ALA A 3 15.13 -10.06 -21.27
C ALA A 3 14.42 -10.18 -19.92
N VAL A 4 13.08 -10.12 -19.89
CA VAL A 4 12.28 -10.24 -18.65
C VAL A 4 12.47 -11.63 -18.05
N LEU A 5 12.36 -12.69 -18.85
CA LEU A 5 12.62 -14.06 -18.38
C LEU A 5 14.04 -14.22 -17.83
N SER A 6 15.05 -13.60 -18.45
CA SER A 6 16.42 -13.64 -17.94
C SER A 6 16.55 -12.98 -16.56
N VAL A 7 15.83 -11.87 -16.31
CA VAL A 7 15.82 -11.21 -15.00
C VAL A 7 15.10 -12.08 -13.97
N MET A 8 13.98 -12.68 -14.34
CA MET A 8 13.24 -13.60 -13.45
C MET A 8 14.11 -14.80 -13.06
N ARG A 9 14.74 -15.46 -14.05
CA ARG A 9 15.66 -16.58 -13.82
C ARG A 9 16.81 -16.21 -12.91
N TYR A 10 17.45 -15.06 -13.15
CA TYR A 10 18.55 -14.59 -12.29
C TYR A 10 18.15 -14.55 -10.79
N TRP A 11 16.96 -14.03 -10.47
CA TRP A 11 16.48 -13.97 -9.09
C TRP A 11 16.05 -15.33 -8.54
N LEU A 12 15.44 -16.18 -9.37
CA LEU A 12 15.05 -17.54 -9.00
C LEU A 12 16.28 -18.45 -8.78
N ASP A 13 17.34 -18.28 -9.57
CA ASP A 13 18.63 -18.97 -9.43
C ASP A 13 19.34 -18.60 -8.12
N LEU A 14 19.12 -17.38 -7.62
CA LEU A 14 19.59 -16.94 -6.30
C LEU A 14 18.77 -17.54 -5.14
N GLY A 15 17.64 -18.20 -5.43
CA GLY A 15 16.81 -18.88 -4.45
C GLY A 15 15.63 -18.06 -3.91
N ILE A 16 15.16 -17.03 -4.62
CA ILE A 16 13.89 -16.36 -4.28
C ILE A 16 12.71 -17.31 -4.52
N ASP A 17 11.78 -17.36 -3.57
CA ASP A 17 10.64 -18.30 -3.59
C ASP A 17 9.47 -17.86 -4.48
N GLY A 18 9.40 -16.57 -4.84
CA GLY A 18 8.32 -16.09 -5.69
C GLY A 18 8.46 -14.64 -6.13
N LEU A 19 7.65 -14.26 -7.10
CA LEU A 19 7.69 -12.96 -7.75
C LEU A 19 6.29 -12.34 -7.76
N ARG A 20 6.16 -11.12 -7.22
CA ARG A 20 5.01 -10.27 -7.49
C ARG A 20 5.18 -9.63 -8.86
N LEU A 21 4.26 -9.90 -9.76
CA LEU A 21 4.19 -9.29 -11.07
C LEU A 21 3.39 -7.99 -10.95
N ASP A 22 4.09 -6.88 -11.14
CA ASP A 22 3.57 -5.52 -11.01
C ASP A 22 2.88 -5.07 -12.30
N ALA A 23 1.75 -4.37 -12.17
CA ALA A 23 1.00 -3.77 -13.29
C ALA A 23 0.75 -4.71 -14.50
N ILE A 24 0.46 -6.00 -14.24
CA ILE A 24 0.30 -7.00 -15.30
C ILE A 24 -0.80 -6.74 -16.33
N PRO A 25 -1.91 -6.02 -16.04
CA PRO A 25 -2.93 -5.76 -17.05
C PRO A 25 -2.44 -4.96 -18.26
N TYR A 26 -1.32 -4.25 -18.11
CA TYR A 26 -0.83 -3.24 -19.04
C TYR A 26 0.35 -3.71 -19.90
N LEU A 27 0.64 -5.02 -19.98
CA LEU A 27 1.83 -5.52 -20.68
C LEU A 27 1.80 -5.32 -22.19
N VAL A 28 0.62 -5.40 -22.81
CA VAL A 28 0.44 -5.29 -24.26
C VAL A 28 -0.54 -4.18 -24.56
N GLU A 29 -0.20 -3.36 -25.56
CA GLU A 29 -1.04 -2.28 -26.08
C GLU A 29 -1.52 -2.66 -27.48
N ARG A 30 -2.78 -2.36 -27.78
CA ARG A 30 -3.39 -2.57 -29.09
C ARG A 30 -4.31 -1.40 -29.44
N ASP A 31 -4.05 -0.78 -30.58
CA ASP A 31 -4.85 0.32 -31.10
C ASP A 31 -6.35 -0.04 -31.16
N GLY A 32 -7.19 0.87 -30.67
CA GLY A 32 -8.64 0.68 -30.62
C GLY A 32 -9.15 -0.14 -29.43
N THR A 33 -8.29 -0.50 -28.49
CA THR A 33 -8.67 -1.11 -27.21
C THR A 33 -8.40 -0.16 -26.03
N ASN A 34 -8.83 -0.53 -24.83
CA ASN A 34 -8.47 0.16 -23.59
C ASN A 34 -7.05 -0.19 -23.09
N ASN A 35 -6.29 -1.03 -23.81
CA ASN A 35 -4.94 -1.48 -23.46
C ASN A 35 -4.83 -2.19 -22.10
N GLU A 36 -5.93 -2.80 -21.64
CA GLU A 36 -5.99 -3.56 -20.39
C GLU A 36 -6.51 -4.98 -20.66
N ASN A 37 -6.00 -5.97 -19.92
CA ASN A 37 -6.47 -7.36 -19.94
C ASN A 37 -6.49 -8.00 -21.34
N LEU A 38 -5.60 -7.58 -22.24
CA LEU A 38 -5.58 -8.10 -23.60
C LEU A 38 -5.21 -9.59 -23.64
N PRO A 39 -5.78 -10.39 -24.56
CA PRO A 39 -5.45 -11.82 -24.67
C PRO A 39 -3.95 -12.09 -24.84
N GLU A 40 -3.22 -11.18 -25.48
CA GLU A 40 -1.76 -11.27 -25.62
C GLU A 40 -1.01 -11.12 -24.29
N THR A 41 -1.54 -10.30 -23.37
CA THR A 41 -1.01 -10.19 -22.00
C THR A 41 -1.10 -11.55 -21.30
N HIS A 42 -2.26 -12.20 -21.37
CA HIS A 42 -2.47 -13.54 -20.82
C HIS A 42 -1.56 -14.59 -21.48
N ALA A 43 -1.39 -14.54 -22.80
CA ALA A 43 -0.45 -15.43 -23.50
C ALA A 43 1.00 -15.29 -23.01
N VAL A 44 1.44 -14.06 -22.69
CA VAL A 44 2.76 -13.82 -22.09
C VAL A 44 2.84 -14.39 -20.68
N LEU A 45 1.79 -14.25 -19.86
CA LEU A 45 1.75 -14.79 -18.51
C LEU A 45 1.78 -16.33 -18.50
N LYS A 46 1.04 -16.98 -19.40
CA LYS A 46 1.10 -18.45 -19.59
C LYS A 46 2.51 -18.91 -19.96
N ALA A 47 3.18 -18.19 -20.85
CA ALA A 47 4.56 -18.49 -21.22
C ALA A 47 5.54 -18.34 -20.04
N ILE A 48 5.34 -17.30 -19.21
CA ILE A 48 6.11 -17.09 -17.98
C ILE A 48 5.87 -18.23 -16.99
N ARG A 49 4.61 -18.60 -16.75
CA ARG A 49 4.24 -19.69 -15.85
C ARG A 49 4.84 -21.02 -16.29
N ALA A 50 4.69 -21.37 -17.57
CA ALA A 50 5.24 -22.60 -18.11
C ALA A 50 6.77 -22.68 -17.98
N GLU A 51 7.47 -21.55 -18.15
CA GLU A 51 8.92 -21.50 -17.96
C GLU A 51 9.33 -21.70 -16.49
N ILE A 52 8.57 -21.14 -15.55
CA ILE A 52 8.84 -21.29 -14.11
C ILE A 52 8.57 -22.72 -13.68
N ASP A 53 7.42 -23.28 -14.03
CA ASP A 53 7.05 -24.66 -13.67
C ASP A 53 8.03 -25.69 -14.24
N ALA A 54 8.62 -25.42 -15.42
CA ALA A 54 9.58 -26.32 -16.05
C ALA A 54 10.97 -26.34 -15.38
N ASN A 55 11.41 -25.23 -14.77
CA ASN A 55 12.79 -25.07 -14.29
C ASN A 55 12.91 -24.86 -12.77
N TYR A 56 11.85 -24.38 -12.13
CA TYR A 56 11.86 -23.97 -10.73
C TYR A 56 10.61 -24.50 -10.01
N PRO A 57 10.63 -25.76 -9.53
CA PRO A 57 9.54 -26.30 -8.73
C PRO A 57 9.36 -25.50 -7.43
N ASP A 58 8.13 -25.47 -6.91
CA ASP A 58 7.76 -24.77 -5.68
C ASP A 58 8.11 -23.28 -5.69
N ARG A 59 7.75 -22.59 -6.77
CA ARG A 59 7.83 -21.13 -6.89
C ARG A 59 6.47 -20.52 -7.12
N MET A 60 6.29 -19.29 -6.62
CA MET A 60 5.01 -18.60 -6.64
C MET A 60 5.04 -17.35 -7.53
N LEU A 61 3.94 -17.13 -8.26
CA LEU A 61 3.67 -15.90 -9.01
C LEU A 61 2.44 -15.21 -8.42
N LEU A 62 2.60 -13.94 -8.03
CA LEU A 62 1.52 -13.12 -7.47
C LEU A 62 1.17 -11.97 -8.43
N ALA A 63 -0.03 -12.01 -8.97
CA ALA A 63 -0.60 -11.02 -9.85
C ALA A 63 -1.07 -9.76 -9.11
N GLU A 64 -0.56 -8.60 -9.51
CA GLU A 64 -1.22 -7.33 -9.25
C GLU A 64 -2.12 -6.93 -10.42
N ALA A 65 -3.38 -7.33 -10.34
CA ALA A 65 -4.43 -6.89 -11.25
C ALA A 65 -5.53 -6.18 -10.44
N ASN A 66 -5.52 -4.84 -10.46
CA ASN A 66 -6.59 -4.04 -9.85
C ASN A 66 -7.79 -3.96 -10.80
N GLN A 67 -8.54 -5.04 -10.94
CA GLN A 67 -9.64 -5.19 -11.87
C GLN A 67 -10.91 -5.70 -11.17
N TRP A 68 -12.03 -5.79 -11.87
CA TRP A 68 -13.24 -6.46 -11.36
C TRP A 68 -12.97 -7.95 -11.11
N PRO A 69 -13.74 -8.63 -10.23
CA PRO A 69 -13.51 -10.05 -9.93
C PRO A 69 -13.50 -10.94 -11.19
N GLU A 70 -14.42 -10.67 -12.13
CA GLU A 70 -14.58 -11.40 -13.39
C GLU A 70 -13.37 -11.28 -14.31
N ASP A 71 -12.68 -10.15 -14.31
CA ASP A 71 -11.46 -9.95 -15.09
C ASP A 71 -10.22 -10.45 -14.33
N THR A 72 -10.22 -10.30 -13.01
CA THR A 72 -9.09 -10.71 -12.16
C THR A 72 -8.94 -12.24 -12.14
N GLN A 73 -10.04 -12.99 -12.25
CA GLN A 73 -10.00 -14.45 -12.29
C GLN A 73 -9.18 -14.98 -13.48
N LEU A 74 -9.20 -14.25 -14.61
CA LEU A 74 -8.56 -14.68 -15.86
C LEU A 74 -7.05 -14.84 -15.68
N TYR A 75 -6.47 -14.08 -14.75
CA TYR A 75 -5.05 -14.15 -14.39
C TYR A 75 -4.65 -15.43 -13.66
N PHE A 76 -5.60 -16.28 -13.26
CA PHE A 76 -5.30 -17.64 -12.78
C PHE A 76 -5.13 -18.62 -13.95
N GLY A 77 -5.63 -18.30 -15.14
CA GLY A 77 -5.52 -19.11 -16.34
C GLY A 77 -6.83 -19.82 -16.68
N GLY A 78 -7.75 -19.06 -17.27
CA GLY A 78 -9.07 -19.52 -17.72
C GLY A 78 -10.24 -18.92 -16.94
N GLU A 79 -11.46 -19.32 -17.31
CA GLU A 79 -12.73 -18.99 -16.63
C GLU A 79 -13.19 -20.18 -15.79
N ASP A 80 -13.94 -19.93 -14.70
CA ASP A 80 -14.67 -20.93 -13.90
C ASP A 80 -13.84 -22.19 -13.54
N GLY A 81 -12.71 -22.03 -12.85
CA GLY A 81 -11.86 -23.16 -12.47
C GLY A 81 -11.08 -23.77 -13.65
N GLY A 82 -10.65 -22.92 -14.58
CA GLY A 82 -9.77 -23.27 -15.71
C GLY A 82 -8.45 -23.97 -15.33
N PRO A 83 -7.56 -24.21 -16.31
CA PRO A 83 -6.34 -25.02 -16.09
C PRO A 83 -5.37 -24.51 -15.03
N GLY A 84 -5.49 -23.26 -14.57
CA GLY A 84 -4.60 -22.72 -13.54
C GLY A 84 -3.18 -22.47 -14.06
N ASP A 85 -3.05 -22.15 -15.35
CA ASP A 85 -1.80 -22.08 -16.13
C ASP A 85 -1.20 -20.67 -16.24
N GLU A 86 -1.66 -19.70 -15.44
CA GLU A 86 -1.09 -18.35 -15.35
C GLU A 86 -0.51 -18.08 -13.96
N CYS A 87 -1.06 -17.16 -13.17
CA CYS A 87 -0.54 -16.83 -11.85
C CYS A 87 -1.06 -17.80 -10.78
N HIS A 88 -0.21 -18.08 -9.79
CA HIS A 88 -0.59 -18.90 -8.64
C HIS A 88 -1.50 -18.13 -7.69
N MET A 89 -1.23 -16.83 -7.55
CA MET A 89 -1.97 -15.95 -6.67
C MET A 89 -2.33 -14.65 -7.37
N ALA A 90 -3.45 -14.05 -6.97
CA ALA A 90 -3.82 -12.70 -7.38
C ALA A 90 -4.35 -11.91 -6.17
N PHE A 91 -4.11 -10.61 -6.15
CA PHE A 91 -4.66 -9.75 -5.10
C PHE A 91 -6.18 -9.60 -5.24
N HIS A 92 -6.90 -9.79 -4.14
CA HIS A 92 -8.35 -9.60 -4.11
C HIS A 92 -8.71 -8.12 -3.91
N PHE A 93 -8.38 -7.28 -4.90
CA PHE A 93 -8.66 -5.83 -4.89
C PHE A 93 -10.13 -5.48 -4.66
N PRO A 94 -11.12 -6.16 -5.27
CA PRO A 94 -12.52 -5.80 -5.09
C PRO A 94 -13.03 -5.92 -3.64
N LEU A 95 -12.51 -6.88 -2.87
CA LEU A 95 -12.93 -7.14 -1.50
C LEU A 95 -12.50 -6.02 -0.54
N MET A 96 -11.29 -5.49 -0.73
CA MET A 96 -10.66 -4.54 0.20
C MET A 96 -11.52 -3.27 0.43
N PRO A 97 -11.99 -2.52 -0.58
CA PRO A 97 -12.84 -1.33 -0.38
C PRO A 97 -14.18 -1.67 0.27
N ARG A 98 -14.75 -2.84 -0.04
CA ARG A 98 -16.05 -3.28 0.51
C ARG A 98 -15.96 -3.61 2.00
N MET A 99 -14.80 -4.08 2.50
CA MET A 99 -14.57 -4.24 3.94
C MET A 99 -14.65 -2.90 4.68
N TYR A 100 -14.03 -1.84 4.14
CA TYR A 100 -14.13 -0.50 4.72
C TYR A 100 -15.54 0.08 4.62
N MET A 101 -16.22 -0.15 3.50
CA MET A 101 -17.59 0.31 3.31
C MET A 101 -18.56 -0.37 4.27
N ALA A 102 -18.43 -1.68 4.48
CA ALA A 102 -19.27 -2.44 5.40
C ALA A 102 -19.15 -1.95 6.85
N ILE A 103 -17.94 -1.58 7.29
CA ILE A 103 -17.74 -0.97 8.62
C ILE A 103 -18.36 0.42 8.70
N ALA A 104 -18.21 1.24 7.66
CA ALA A 104 -18.73 2.61 7.65
C ALA A 104 -20.27 2.64 7.62
N GLN A 105 -20.90 1.69 6.91
CA GLN A 105 -22.35 1.57 6.77
C GLN A 105 -22.99 0.71 7.87
N GLU A 106 -22.19 0.03 8.69
CA GLU A 106 -22.64 -0.98 9.66
C GLU A 106 -23.49 -2.09 9.00
N ASP A 107 -23.21 -2.39 7.73
CA ASP A 107 -23.92 -3.38 6.92
C ASP A 107 -22.94 -4.39 6.30
N ARG A 108 -23.27 -5.67 6.42
CA ARG A 108 -22.48 -6.76 5.82
C ARG A 108 -22.69 -6.89 4.30
N PHE A 109 -23.74 -6.29 3.76
CA PHE A 109 -24.16 -6.47 2.36
C PHE A 109 -23.01 -6.27 1.37
N PRO A 110 -22.18 -5.21 1.43
CA PRO A 110 -21.09 -5.00 0.49
C PRO A 110 -20.08 -6.15 0.41
N ILE A 111 -19.76 -6.77 1.56
CA ILE A 111 -18.82 -7.90 1.61
C ILE A 111 -19.49 -9.15 1.03
N THR A 112 -20.74 -9.42 1.41
CA THR A 112 -21.42 -10.64 0.94
C THR A 112 -21.79 -10.58 -0.54
N ASP A 113 -22.05 -9.40 -1.08
CA ASP A 113 -22.36 -9.20 -2.49
C ASP A 113 -21.12 -9.43 -3.35
N ILE A 114 -19.98 -8.82 -3.00
CA ILE A 114 -18.74 -9.00 -3.78
C ILE A 114 -18.21 -10.43 -3.72
N LEU A 115 -18.33 -11.11 -2.58
CA LEU A 115 -17.92 -12.52 -2.46
C LEU A 115 -18.81 -13.45 -3.29
N ARG A 116 -20.09 -13.10 -3.50
CA ARG A 116 -20.99 -13.88 -4.38
C ARG A 116 -20.70 -13.66 -5.86
N GLN A 117 -20.22 -12.46 -6.21
CA GLN A 117 -19.80 -12.11 -7.57
C GLN A 117 -18.38 -12.57 -7.88
N THR A 118 -17.62 -13.01 -6.87
CA THR A 118 -16.27 -13.53 -7.07
C THR A 118 -16.37 -14.96 -7.58
N PRO A 119 -15.91 -15.25 -8.81
CA PRO A 119 -16.00 -16.59 -9.38
C PRO A 119 -15.10 -17.60 -8.67
N ASP A 120 -15.37 -18.88 -8.94
CA ASP A 120 -14.51 -19.97 -8.46
C ASP A 120 -13.16 -19.94 -9.18
N ILE A 121 -12.09 -20.19 -8.41
CA ILE A 121 -10.71 -20.21 -8.91
C ILE A 121 -10.21 -21.66 -9.05
N PRO A 122 -9.20 -21.91 -9.90
CA PRO A 122 -8.57 -23.23 -9.99
C PRO A 122 -8.02 -23.73 -8.65
N ASP A 123 -8.07 -25.05 -8.40
CA ASP A 123 -7.64 -25.67 -7.13
C ASP A 123 -6.16 -25.41 -6.77
N ASN A 124 -5.32 -25.16 -7.78
CA ASN A 124 -3.91 -24.84 -7.62
C ASN A 124 -3.61 -23.34 -7.44
N CYS A 125 -4.65 -22.51 -7.33
CA CYS A 125 -4.57 -21.06 -7.22
C CYS A 125 -5.11 -20.56 -5.87
N GLN A 126 -4.75 -19.33 -5.49
CA GLN A 126 -5.17 -18.75 -4.21
C GLN A 126 -5.30 -17.22 -4.26
N TRP A 127 -6.33 -16.68 -3.61
CA TRP A 127 -6.45 -15.23 -3.43
C TRP A 127 -5.43 -14.70 -2.40
N ALA A 128 -4.85 -13.52 -2.66
CA ALA A 128 -4.11 -12.75 -1.69
C ALA A 128 -5.00 -11.62 -1.14
N ILE A 129 -5.34 -11.68 0.14
CA ILE A 129 -6.22 -10.69 0.79
C ILE A 129 -5.36 -9.72 1.58
N PHE A 130 -5.70 -8.43 1.52
CA PHE A 130 -4.97 -7.39 2.22
C PHE A 130 -5.91 -6.26 2.62
N LEU A 131 -5.56 -5.54 3.70
CA LEU A 131 -6.32 -4.37 4.15
C LEU A 131 -5.74 -3.06 3.60
N ARG A 132 -4.42 -2.96 3.56
CA ARG A 132 -3.65 -1.83 3.03
C ARG A 132 -2.34 -2.34 2.43
N ASN A 133 -1.72 -1.50 1.63
CA ASN A 133 -0.44 -1.75 1.00
C ASN A 133 0.37 -0.43 0.97
N HIS A 134 1.49 -0.47 0.26
CA HIS A 134 2.37 0.69 0.04
C HIS A 134 1.79 1.80 -0.85
N ASP A 135 0.63 1.60 -1.45
CA ASP A 135 -0.06 2.59 -2.28
C ASP A 135 -1.24 3.20 -1.53
N GLU A 136 -1.98 4.08 -2.20
CA GLU A 136 -3.28 4.53 -1.75
C GLU A 136 -4.28 3.38 -1.65
N LEU A 137 -5.32 3.59 -0.88
CA LEU A 137 -6.51 2.76 -0.96
C LEU A 137 -7.18 3.10 -2.29
N THR A 138 -6.94 2.28 -3.31
CA THR A 138 -7.51 2.46 -4.65
C THR A 138 -9.04 2.32 -4.59
N LEU A 139 -9.73 3.27 -5.19
CA LEU A 139 -11.19 3.28 -5.40
C LEU A 139 -11.49 3.37 -6.91
N GLU A 140 -10.62 2.79 -7.74
CA GLU A 140 -10.84 2.71 -9.19
C GLU A 140 -11.99 1.76 -9.50
N MET A 141 -11.94 0.54 -8.95
CA MET A 141 -12.92 -0.53 -9.17
C MET A 141 -14.10 -0.49 -8.17
N VAL A 142 -14.65 0.70 -7.95
CA VAL A 142 -15.91 0.94 -7.24
C VAL A 142 -16.80 1.87 -8.05
N THR A 143 -18.11 1.85 -7.81
CA THR A 143 -19.04 2.79 -8.44
C THR A 143 -18.78 4.23 -7.96
N ASP A 144 -19.16 5.23 -8.75
CA ASP A 144 -18.96 6.64 -8.41
C ASP A 144 -19.60 7.01 -7.05
N ARG A 145 -20.77 6.44 -6.75
CA ARG A 145 -21.47 6.66 -5.47
C ARG A 145 -20.71 6.08 -4.28
N GLU A 146 -20.18 4.87 -4.42
CA GLU A 146 -19.37 4.22 -3.38
C GLU A 146 -18.07 5.00 -3.16
N ARG A 147 -17.45 5.48 -4.24
CA ARG A 147 -16.23 6.30 -4.19
C ARG A 147 -16.47 7.58 -3.41
N ASP A 148 -17.52 8.32 -3.75
CA ASP A 148 -17.88 9.56 -3.06
C ASP A 148 -18.18 9.33 -1.58
N TYR A 149 -18.88 8.23 -1.26
CA TYR A 149 -19.14 7.84 0.13
C TYR A 149 -17.85 7.58 0.91
N LEU A 150 -16.95 6.77 0.37
CA LEU A 150 -15.67 6.44 1.01
C LEU A 150 -14.76 7.66 1.15
N TRP A 151 -14.73 8.54 0.16
CA TRP A 151 -14.01 9.80 0.24
C TRP A 151 -14.55 10.71 1.35
N ASN A 152 -15.87 10.82 1.49
CA ASN A 152 -16.47 11.67 2.51
C ASN A 152 -16.28 11.11 3.93
N TYR A 153 -16.33 9.79 4.08
CA TYR A 153 -16.16 9.13 5.37
C TYR A 153 -14.68 9.05 5.81
N TYR A 154 -13.80 8.53 4.95
CA TYR A 154 -12.42 8.20 5.33
C TYR A 154 -11.38 9.27 4.95
N ALA A 155 -11.71 10.17 4.03
CA ALA A 155 -10.84 11.22 3.50
C ALA A 155 -11.52 12.59 3.50
N SER A 156 -12.02 13.00 4.68
CA SER A 156 -12.61 14.32 4.89
C SER A 156 -11.60 15.46 4.58
N ASP A 157 -10.32 15.27 4.86
CA ASP A 157 -9.25 16.13 4.34
C ASP A 157 -8.95 15.76 2.88
N THR A 158 -9.17 16.71 1.97
CA THR A 158 -8.91 16.53 0.53
C THR A 158 -7.45 16.24 0.23
N ARG A 159 -6.51 16.62 1.10
CA ARG A 159 -5.08 16.27 0.96
C ARG A 159 -4.84 14.77 1.14
N ALA A 160 -5.71 14.06 1.82
CA ALA A 160 -5.61 12.60 1.94
C ALA A 160 -6.07 11.87 0.67
N ARG A 161 -6.65 12.58 -0.30
CA ARG A 161 -7.07 12.04 -1.60
C ARG A 161 -5.91 12.17 -2.59
N ILE A 162 -5.66 11.11 -3.36
CA ILE A 162 -4.70 11.10 -4.47
C ILE A 162 -5.25 10.18 -5.56
N ASN A 163 -5.09 10.56 -6.83
CA ASN A 163 -5.70 9.85 -7.96
C ASN A 163 -7.20 9.56 -7.70
N LEU A 164 -7.61 8.30 -7.84
CA LEU A 164 -8.93 7.80 -7.48
C LEU A 164 -8.92 7.06 -6.14
N GLY A 165 -8.12 7.48 -5.16
CA GLY A 165 -7.98 6.74 -3.90
C GLY A 165 -7.66 7.59 -2.67
N ILE A 166 -7.32 6.91 -1.57
CA ILE A 166 -7.05 7.50 -0.25
C ILE A 166 -5.67 7.09 0.28
N ARG A 167 -4.74 8.04 0.39
CA ARG A 167 -3.35 7.80 0.83
C ARG A 167 -3.18 7.84 2.36
N ARG A 168 -3.95 7.01 3.06
CA ARG A 168 -3.89 6.85 4.52
C ARG A 168 -3.53 5.43 4.93
N ARG A 169 -2.95 5.26 6.12
CA ARG A 169 -2.69 3.94 6.74
C ARG A 169 -3.95 3.40 7.42
N LEU A 170 -3.93 2.11 7.75
CA LEU A 170 -5.05 1.39 8.39
C LEU A 170 -5.51 2.07 9.69
N ALA A 171 -4.58 2.29 10.63
CA ALA A 171 -4.94 2.86 11.93
C ALA A 171 -5.52 4.28 11.82
N PRO A 172 -4.94 5.22 11.04
CA PRO A 172 -5.56 6.51 10.78
C PRO A 172 -6.93 6.44 10.08
N LEU A 173 -7.13 5.53 9.11
CA LEU A 173 -8.42 5.34 8.45
C LEU A 173 -9.52 4.98 9.45
N LEU A 174 -9.21 4.14 10.43
CA LEU A 174 -10.15 3.70 11.46
C LEU A 174 -10.14 4.59 12.71
N GLU A 175 -9.69 5.85 12.59
CA GLU A 175 -9.62 6.82 13.69
C GLU A 175 -8.82 6.34 14.91
N ARG A 176 -7.92 5.37 14.70
CA ARG A 176 -7.14 4.67 15.74
C ARG A 176 -8.02 3.90 16.74
N ASP A 177 -9.24 3.55 16.36
CA ASP A 177 -10.08 2.65 17.14
C ASP A 177 -9.56 1.22 17.05
N ARG A 178 -8.98 0.75 18.16
CA ARG A 178 -8.45 -0.60 18.30
C ARG A 178 -9.48 -1.69 17.97
N ARG A 179 -10.75 -1.51 18.33
CA ARG A 179 -11.78 -2.52 18.09
C ARG A 179 -12.07 -2.68 16.61
N ARG A 180 -12.11 -1.57 15.86
CA ARG A 180 -12.28 -1.59 14.40
C ARG A 180 -11.06 -2.20 13.71
N ILE A 181 -9.85 -1.91 14.20
CA ILE A 181 -8.60 -2.50 13.68
C ILE A 181 -8.61 -4.02 13.90
N GLU A 182 -8.95 -4.48 15.11
CA GLU A 182 -9.06 -5.91 15.43
C GLU A 182 -10.14 -6.60 14.60
N LEU A 183 -11.29 -5.94 14.37
CA LEU A 183 -12.35 -6.47 13.52
C LEU A 183 -11.89 -6.68 12.06
N LEU A 184 -11.26 -5.68 11.42
CA LEU A 184 -10.75 -5.84 10.06
C LEU A 184 -9.65 -6.90 9.97
N ASN A 185 -8.75 -6.97 10.95
CA ASN A 185 -7.73 -8.01 10.96
C ASN A 185 -8.34 -9.40 11.19
N SER A 186 -9.41 -9.51 11.98
CA SER A 186 -10.14 -10.76 12.15
C SER A 186 -10.77 -11.22 10.84
N LEU A 187 -11.38 -10.29 10.09
CA LEU A 187 -11.90 -10.57 8.74
C LEU A 187 -10.76 -10.97 7.78
N LEU A 188 -9.65 -10.22 7.76
CA LEU A 188 -8.48 -10.53 6.93
C LEU A 188 -7.98 -11.97 7.15
N LEU A 189 -7.89 -12.40 8.42
CA LEU A 189 -7.37 -13.72 8.79
C LEU A 189 -8.40 -14.85 8.66
N SER A 190 -9.70 -14.55 8.54
CA SER A 190 -10.76 -15.54 8.43
C SER A 190 -11.33 -15.74 7.02
N MET A 191 -11.00 -14.84 6.08
CA MET A 191 -11.51 -14.90 4.71
C MET A 191 -10.75 -15.94 3.87
N PRO A 192 -11.38 -16.50 2.83
CA PRO A 192 -10.75 -17.51 1.98
C PRO A 192 -9.63 -16.90 1.13
N GLY A 193 -8.40 -17.10 1.55
CA GLY A 193 -7.21 -16.59 0.88
C GLY A 193 -5.99 -16.57 1.81
N THR A 194 -4.87 -16.10 1.28
CA THR A 194 -3.65 -15.86 2.05
C THR A 194 -3.61 -14.40 2.49
N PRO A 195 -3.56 -14.10 3.80
CA PRO A 195 -3.52 -12.73 4.30
C PRO A 195 -2.14 -12.10 4.10
N VAL A 196 -2.12 -10.84 3.63
CA VAL A 196 -0.93 -10.00 3.50
C VAL A 196 -1.04 -8.82 4.46
N ILE A 197 -0.09 -8.72 5.39
CA ILE A 197 0.00 -7.65 6.39
C ILE A 197 1.04 -6.63 5.94
N TYR A 198 0.66 -5.36 5.91
CA TYR A 198 1.58 -4.28 5.58
C TYR A 198 2.39 -3.86 6.81
N TYR A 199 3.71 -3.73 6.64
CA TYR A 199 4.63 -3.48 7.76
C TYR A 199 4.21 -2.27 8.59
N GLY A 200 4.22 -2.42 9.91
CA GLY A 200 3.84 -1.39 10.86
C GLY A 200 2.36 -1.34 11.19
N ASP A 201 1.48 -1.96 10.40
CA ASP A 201 0.04 -2.00 10.73
C ASP A 201 -0.20 -2.90 11.96
N GLU A 202 0.67 -3.87 12.23
CA GLU A 202 0.66 -4.71 13.43
C GLU A 202 0.90 -3.93 14.73
N ILE A 203 1.58 -2.78 14.65
CA ILE A 203 1.77 -1.84 15.78
C ILE A 203 0.90 -0.58 15.66
N GLY A 204 0.03 -0.52 14.65
CA GLY A 204 -0.86 0.62 14.41
C GLY A 204 -0.14 1.90 13.95
N MET A 205 0.89 1.77 13.09
CA MET A 205 1.62 2.92 12.54
C MET A 205 0.68 3.94 11.87
N GLY A 206 1.01 5.21 12.05
CA GLY A 206 0.33 6.34 11.42
C GLY A 206 0.88 6.69 10.05
N ASP A 207 0.18 7.60 9.37
CA ASP A 207 0.63 8.18 8.10
C ASP A 207 1.10 9.63 8.26
N ASN A 208 1.71 10.16 7.20
CA ASN A 208 2.03 11.57 7.06
C ASN A 208 1.59 12.09 5.68
N ILE A 209 0.33 12.55 5.60
CA ILE A 209 -0.29 13.08 4.37
C ILE A 209 0.40 14.32 3.77
N PHE A 210 1.33 14.95 4.50
CA PHE A 210 2.09 16.10 4.01
C PHE A 210 3.29 15.70 3.15
N LEU A 211 3.65 14.42 3.16
CA LEU A 211 4.64 13.89 2.24
C LEU A 211 4.06 13.81 0.83
N GLY A 212 4.93 13.93 -0.17
CA GLY A 212 4.53 13.90 -1.57
C GLY A 212 4.06 12.51 -1.99
N ASP A 213 3.20 12.46 -3.01
CA ASP A 213 2.70 11.21 -3.58
C ASP A 213 2.15 10.25 -2.50
N ARG A 214 2.62 9.00 -2.47
CA ARG A 214 2.25 7.92 -1.55
C ARG A 214 3.25 7.74 -0.41
N ASP A 215 4.26 8.60 -0.29
CA ASP A 215 5.29 8.48 0.76
C ASP A 215 4.73 8.60 2.18
N GLY A 216 3.53 9.17 2.32
CA GLY A 216 2.82 9.28 3.59
C GLY A 216 2.58 7.94 4.30
N VAL A 217 2.46 6.84 3.56
CA VAL A 217 2.28 5.49 4.13
C VAL A 217 3.59 4.67 4.17
N ARG A 218 4.69 5.23 3.66
CA ARG A 218 6.00 4.58 3.51
C ARG A 218 7.03 5.08 4.53
N THR A 219 6.55 5.56 5.67
CA THR A 219 7.40 6.09 6.75
C THR A 219 8.24 4.98 7.40
N PRO A 220 9.45 5.28 7.91
CA PRO A 220 10.30 4.27 8.54
C PRO A 220 9.61 3.54 9.70
N MET A 221 9.88 2.24 9.83
CA MET A 221 9.35 1.39 10.90
C MET A 221 9.73 1.95 12.29
N GLN A 222 8.78 1.88 13.23
CA GLN A 222 8.90 2.44 14.59
C GLN A 222 9.27 1.35 15.60
N TRP A 223 10.56 1.04 15.71
CA TRP A 223 11.11 -0.01 16.59
C TRP A 223 11.14 0.36 18.07
N SER A 224 11.47 1.61 18.40
CA SER A 224 11.58 2.07 19.79
C SER A 224 11.12 3.52 19.97
N VAL A 225 11.08 3.98 21.22
CA VAL A 225 10.79 5.38 21.57
C VAL A 225 11.98 6.32 21.34
N ASP A 226 13.12 5.78 20.91
CA ASP A 226 14.33 6.56 20.67
C ASP A 226 14.19 7.47 19.44
N ARG A 227 15.22 8.28 19.21
CA ARG A 227 15.27 9.18 18.05
C ARG A 227 15.04 8.39 16.76
N ASN A 228 14.20 8.95 15.87
CA ASN A 228 13.76 8.34 14.61
C ASN A 228 13.03 6.99 14.76
N GLY A 229 12.45 6.71 15.92
CA GLY A 229 11.74 5.44 16.15
C GLY A 229 12.69 4.25 16.25
N GLY A 230 13.94 4.46 16.68
CA GLY A 230 14.99 3.42 16.65
C GLY A 230 15.53 3.12 15.25
N PHE A 231 15.02 3.79 14.20
CA PHE A 231 15.54 3.65 12.84
C PHE A 231 16.91 4.35 12.72
N PRO A 232 17.92 3.71 12.10
CA PRO A 232 19.25 4.30 11.95
C PRO A 232 19.16 5.69 11.33
N ALA A 233 19.65 6.71 12.05
CA ALA A 233 19.84 8.03 11.47
C ALA A 233 21.05 7.96 10.53
N PRO A 234 20.94 8.25 9.23
CA PRO A 234 22.13 8.52 8.46
C PRO A 234 22.70 9.87 8.92
N THR A 235 24.02 10.04 8.84
CA THR A 235 24.73 11.32 9.05
C THR A 235 24.24 12.44 8.12
N ARG A 236 23.41 12.12 7.12
CA ARG A 236 22.56 13.03 6.34
C ARG A 236 21.10 12.57 6.38
N ARG A 237 20.17 13.54 6.41
CA ARG A 237 18.70 13.38 6.55
C ARG A 237 18.15 12.02 6.08
N ALA A 238 17.47 11.30 6.96
CA ALA A 238 16.67 10.13 6.58
C ALA A 238 15.67 10.51 5.48
N TRP A 239 15.52 9.63 4.47
CA TRP A 239 14.81 9.86 3.20
C TRP A 239 13.40 10.46 3.39
N CYS A 240 12.70 10.04 4.43
CA CYS A 240 11.33 10.45 4.73
C CYS A 240 11.22 11.60 5.78
N CYS A 241 12.32 11.94 6.49
CA CYS A 241 12.32 12.97 7.53
C CYS A 241 12.48 14.39 6.95
N ARG A 242 11.45 14.90 6.26
CA ARG A 242 11.33 16.35 6.02
C ARG A 242 10.71 17.04 7.23
N ARG A 243 11.58 17.67 8.04
CA ARG A 243 11.40 18.82 8.96
C ARG A 243 10.16 18.99 9.87
N SER A 244 9.12 18.18 9.84
CA SER A 244 7.97 18.32 10.74
C SER A 244 7.43 16.95 11.17
N TRP A 245 8.16 16.28 12.06
CA TRP A 245 7.54 15.33 12.97
C TRP A 245 6.77 16.13 14.03
N THR A 246 5.64 16.71 13.65
CA THR A 246 4.68 17.26 14.62
C THR A 246 3.81 16.13 15.12
N ARG A 247 4.20 15.59 16.29
CA ARG A 247 3.32 15.10 17.37
C ARG A 247 1.83 14.96 16.98
N SER A 248 1.43 13.80 16.45
CA SER A 248 0.01 13.42 16.40
C SER A 248 -0.32 12.70 17.70
N THR A 249 -0.86 13.45 18.64
CA THR A 249 -1.35 13.05 19.96
C THR A 249 -2.09 11.71 19.94
N ALA A 250 -1.60 10.74 20.72
CA ALA A 250 -2.43 9.69 21.26
C ALA A 250 -3.24 10.32 22.40
N THR A 251 -4.55 10.47 22.22
CA THR A 251 -5.47 10.89 23.29
C THR A 251 -6.05 9.62 23.91
N THR A 252 -5.56 9.23 25.09
CA THR A 252 -6.16 8.17 25.90
C THR A 252 -7.42 8.68 26.61
N PRO A 253 -8.49 7.87 26.78
CA PRO A 253 -9.64 8.26 27.60
C PRO A 253 -9.22 8.31 29.08
N SER A 254 -9.70 9.33 29.78
CA SER A 254 -9.37 9.58 31.19
C SER A 254 -9.96 8.53 32.12
N THR A 255 -9.13 7.90 32.95
CA THR A 255 -9.43 7.61 34.36
C THR A 255 -8.13 7.29 35.11
N SER A 256 -7.89 8.03 36.21
CA SER A 256 -6.85 7.87 37.24
C SER A 256 -5.36 7.81 36.81
N ARG A 257 -4.56 8.75 37.34
CA ARG A 257 -3.08 8.83 37.18
C ARG A 257 -2.37 7.51 37.53
N PRO A 258 -1.26 7.20 36.83
CA PRO A 258 0.03 7.49 37.45
C PRO A 258 1.04 8.21 36.52
N SER A 259 2.03 8.79 37.18
CA SER A 259 3.13 9.62 36.69
C SER A 259 4.03 8.94 35.65
N SER A 260 3.81 9.18 34.36
CA SER A 260 4.84 9.13 33.32
C SER A 260 4.30 9.61 31.96
N ALA A 261 3.97 10.91 31.88
CA ALA A 261 3.67 11.52 30.59
C ALA A 261 5.00 11.92 29.91
N ILE A 262 5.34 11.27 28.80
CA ILE A 262 6.48 11.67 27.97
C ILE A 262 6.16 13.03 27.33
N ARG A 263 6.70 14.10 27.93
CA ARG A 263 6.80 15.41 27.29
C ARG A 263 8.13 15.48 26.52
N ILE A 264 8.11 15.13 25.25
CA ILE A 264 9.13 15.60 24.30
C ILE A 264 8.99 17.12 24.19
N ARG A 265 9.83 17.88 24.90
CA ARG A 265 10.07 19.30 24.63
C ARG A 265 10.99 19.35 23.40
N CYS A 266 10.51 19.88 22.29
CA CYS A 266 11.42 20.55 21.37
C CYS A 266 11.83 21.85 22.05
N SER A 267 13.11 22.00 22.36
CA SER A 267 13.67 23.28 22.77
C SER A 267 13.57 24.25 21.59
N THR A 268 12.54 25.07 21.58
CA THR A 268 12.56 26.35 20.87
C THR A 268 13.40 27.30 21.71
N GLY A 269 14.69 27.40 21.41
CA GLY A 269 15.61 28.37 22.00
C GLY A 269 16.24 29.22 20.89
N PRO A 270 16.23 30.57 20.99
CA PRO A 270 16.70 31.47 19.94
C PRO A 270 18.22 31.70 20.04
N GLY A 271 18.88 31.85 18.90
CA GLY A 271 20.29 32.25 18.81
C GLY A 271 21.07 31.39 17.79
N ALA A 272 21.85 31.92 16.86
CA ALA A 272 22.33 33.28 16.66
C ALA A 272 22.61 33.49 15.17
N CYS A 273 22.06 34.55 14.61
CA CYS A 273 22.65 35.24 13.46
C CYS A 273 22.80 36.70 13.87
N SER A 274 24.00 37.10 14.27
CA SER A 274 24.40 38.50 14.32
C SER A 274 25.31 38.78 13.13
N PRO A 275 25.23 39.98 12.51
CA PRO A 275 25.87 40.26 11.24
C PRO A 275 27.33 40.66 11.47
N SER A 276 28.28 39.95 10.85
CA SER A 276 29.66 40.42 10.77
C SER A 276 29.76 41.52 9.73
N ALA A 277 29.71 42.77 10.19
CA ALA A 277 30.27 43.89 9.47
C ALA A 277 31.80 43.75 9.46
N SER A 278 32.41 43.59 8.28
CA SER A 278 33.85 43.77 8.08
C SER A 278 34.06 45.04 7.27
N SER A 279 34.51 46.09 7.95
CA SER A 279 35.00 47.32 7.33
C SER A 279 36.47 47.17 6.93
N SER A 280 36.80 47.42 5.66
CA SER A 280 38.14 47.83 5.22
C SER A 280 38.01 48.93 4.15
N ARG A 281 38.47 50.14 4.50
CA ARG A 281 38.61 51.36 3.65
C ARG A 281 39.85 51.24 2.70
N PRO A 282 40.32 52.31 2.01
CA PRO A 282 39.79 52.97 0.81
C PRO A 282 40.85 53.11 -0.33
N SER A 283 40.45 53.52 -1.54
CA SER A 283 41.33 54.10 -2.60
C SER A 283 40.43 54.62 -3.74
N ALA A 284 40.04 55.89 -3.82
CA ALA A 284 40.77 57.07 -4.32
C ALA A 284 40.81 57.22 -5.86
N ALA A 285 40.13 58.29 -6.31
CA ALA A 285 40.44 59.23 -7.41
C ALA A 285 40.04 58.94 -8.88
N ALA A 286 39.18 59.85 -9.37
CA ALA A 286 39.29 60.65 -10.60
C ALA A 286 39.25 59.96 -11.97
N ARG A 287 38.14 60.10 -12.70
CA ARG A 287 37.85 61.16 -13.67
C ARG A 287 36.43 60.99 -14.21
#